data_AF-U1N2X4-F1
#
_entry.id   AF-U1N2X4-F1
#
_cell.length_a   1.000
_cell.length_b   1.000
_cell.length_c   1.000
_cell.angle_alpha   90.00
_cell.angle_beta   90.00
_cell.angle_gamma   90.00
#
_symmetry.space_group_name_H-M   'P 1'
#
loop_
_entity.id
_entity.type
_entity.pdbx_description
1 polymer ?
#
loop_
_entity_poly.entity_id
_entity_poly.type
_entity_poly.pdbx_seq_one_letter_code
_entity_poly.pdbx_strand_id
1 'polypeptide(L)'
;MVTVTVTAKFHNPSLSRRKEWQQGTRLYRDTKQFCIKGWENGNFGKSVTTSSIDNALYSAIQNQAIREAKSDHSKNGEVEYRESQPFAVNNQNWEIDTTDNGTVVIGFPCVSQWWYTPIELYDDIADSVNQLLVGDADKSRLQVYRRGDDWYCTFNAEYDTDTSNGTSIGVDIGERHILAATAYDEDESMLVSGDEAKYVRRKYRSLRDSLQQAGALRARNRVGDKEQRRIKDLNHKLSRRLITFAEQFENPVIKLEDLEDIRKNSSWSGIHSWHFYQLQQFITYKAERAGIRVEKIDPYRTSKLCSECGSIGTRDEDHFSCSECDRGRHADLNASENIAQREGEPCTA
;
A
#
# COMPACT_ATOMS: atom_id res chain seq x y z
N MET A 1 14.04 -7.93 2.42
CA MET A 1 12.87 -7.60 3.25
C MET A 1 11.59 -7.51 2.41
N VAL A 2 10.59 -8.30 2.80
CA VAL A 2 9.20 -8.29 2.30
C VAL A 2 8.32 -7.83 3.46
N THR A 3 7.34 -6.98 3.15
CA THR A 3 6.32 -6.52 4.11
C THR A 3 4.97 -7.03 3.65
N VAL A 4 4.28 -7.82 4.48
CA VAL A 4 2.94 -8.34 4.18
C VAL A 4 1.93 -7.82 5.18
N THR A 5 0.90 -7.11 4.72
CA THR A 5 -0.25 -6.77 5.55
C THR A 5 -1.17 -7.97 5.72
N VAL A 6 -1.12 -8.57 6.91
CA VAL A 6 -2.01 -9.66 7.32
C VAL A 6 -3.32 -9.06 7.82
N THR A 7 -4.44 -9.53 7.28
CA THR A 7 -5.78 -9.23 7.80
C THR A 7 -6.52 -10.53 8.05
N ALA A 8 -6.76 -10.84 9.32
CA ALA A 8 -7.40 -12.09 9.71
C ALA A 8 -8.71 -11.82 10.45
N LYS A 9 -9.72 -12.67 10.20
CA LYS A 9 -10.98 -12.67 10.95
C LYS A 9 -10.77 -13.44 12.25
N PHE A 10 -11.24 -12.92 13.38
CA PHE A 10 -11.30 -13.70 14.61
C PHE A 10 -12.36 -14.79 14.50
N HIS A 11 -11.98 -16.04 14.78
CA HIS A 11 -12.88 -17.17 14.71
C HIS A 11 -13.83 -17.17 15.91
N ASN A 12 -15.11 -16.89 15.66
CA ASN A 12 -16.22 -16.96 16.61
C ASN A 12 -15.91 -16.40 18.02
N PRO A 13 -15.48 -15.12 18.15
CA PRO A 13 -15.20 -14.55 19.46
C PRO A 13 -16.47 -14.52 20.33
N SER A 14 -16.30 -14.93 21.59
CA SER A 14 -17.40 -14.95 22.56
C SER A 14 -18.08 -13.58 22.71
N LEU A 15 -19.32 -13.57 23.20
CA LEU A 15 -20.02 -12.32 23.49
C LEU A 15 -19.27 -11.42 24.49
N SER A 16 -18.58 -12.01 25.47
CA SER A 16 -17.76 -11.25 26.43
C SER A 16 -16.59 -10.55 25.73
N ARG A 17 -15.82 -11.28 24.91
CA ARG A 17 -14.72 -10.71 24.11
C ARG A 17 -15.22 -9.57 23.21
N ARG A 18 -16.30 -9.79 22.46
CA ARG A 18 -16.87 -8.77 21.57
C ARG A 18 -17.31 -7.52 22.30
N LYS A 19 -17.93 -7.65 23.48
CA LYS A 19 -18.34 -6.50 24.32
C LYS A 19 -17.13 -5.72 24.82
N GLU A 20 -16.10 -6.43 25.25
CA GLU A 20 -14.89 -5.83 25.77
C GLU A 20 -14.09 -5.11 24.69
N TRP A 21 -13.97 -5.70 23.50
CA TRP A 21 -13.34 -5.03 22.35
C TRP A 21 -14.12 -3.80 21.91
N GLN A 22 -15.46 -3.86 21.93
CA GLN A 22 -16.31 -2.70 21.64
C GLN A 22 -16.12 -1.58 22.67
N GLN A 23 -15.97 -1.93 23.96
CA GLN A 23 -15.64 -0.99 25.02
C GLN A 23 -14.24 -0.39 24.82
N GLY A 24 -13.26 -1.24 24.50
CA GLY A 24 -11.89 -0.83 24.16
C GLY A 24 -11.85 0.18 23.02
N THR A 25 -12.58 -0.07 21.92
CA THR A 25 -12.72 0.88 20.80
C THR A 25 -13.24 2.25 21.24
N ARG A 26 -14.28 2.28 22.08
CA ARG A 26 -14.87 3.53 22.58
C ARG A 26 -13.89 4.29 23.45
N LEU A 27 -13.31 3.62 24.45
CA LEU A 27 -12.34 4.24 25.34
C LEU A 27 -11.09 4.71 24.59
N TYR A 28 -10.63 3.97 23.57
CA TYR A 28 -9.50 4.35 22.71
C TYR A 28 -9.80 5.65 21.97
N ARG A 29 -10.98 5.74 21.32
CA ARG A 29 -11.46 6.97 20.68
C ARG A 29 -11.52 8.13 21.66
N ASP A 30 -12.15 7.91 22.81
CA ASP A 30 -12.38 8.96 23.80
C ASP A 30 -11.05 9.48 24.36
N THR A 31 -10.06 8.60 24.53
CA THR A 31 -8.69 8.97 24.89
C THR A 31 -8.06 9.86 23.83
N LYS A 32 -8.13 9.48 22.55
CA LYS A 32 -7.58 10.29 21.47
C LYS A 32 -8.26 11.66 21.39
N GLN A 33 -9.59 11.69 21.49
CA GLN A 33 -10.36 12.93 21.45
C GLN A 33 -10.07 13.85 22.65
N PHE A 34 -9.89 13.28 23.83
CA PHE A 34 -9.48 13.99 25.03
C PHE A 34 -8.12 14.66 24.85
N CYS A 35 -7.14 13.93 24.28
CA CYS A 35 -5.83 14.46 23.94
C CYS A 35 -5.90 15.65 22.97
N ILE A 36 -6.61 15.50 21.83
CA ILE A 36 -6.78 16.58 20.84
C ILE A 36 -7.37 17.84 21.48
N LYS A 37 -8.51 17.70 22.20
CA LYS A 37 -9.17 18.84 22.87
C LYS A 37 -8.27 19.49 23.92
N GLY A 38 -7.48 18.70 24.64
CA GLY A 38 -6.55 19.23 25.63
C GLY A 38 -5.45 20.08 25.01
N TRP A 39 -4.90 19.68 23.86
CA TRP A 39 -3.91 20.47 23.12
C TRP A 39 -4.52 21.71 22.44
N GLU A 40 -5.69 21.58 21.82
CA GLU A 40 -6.39 22.71 21.17
C GLU A 40 -6.77 23.82 22.16
N ASN A 41 -7.22 23.43 23.37
CA ASN A 41 -7.57 24.37 24.42
C ASN A 41 -6.36 24.93 25.19
N GLY A 42 -5.13 24.50 24.86
CA GLY A 42 -3.91 24.89 25.57
C GLY A 42 -3.77 24.31 26.99
N ASN A 43 -4.62 23.35 27.36
CA ASN A 43 -4.61 22.71 28.68
C ASN A 43 -3.49 21.66 28.81
N PHE A 44 -3.05 21.06 27.71
CA PHE A 44 -1.98 20.07 27.70
C PHE A 44 -0.67 20.63 27.20
N GLY A 45 0.41 20.33 27.93
CA GLY A 45 1.78 20.52 27.45
C GLY A 45 2.21 19.44 26.45
N LYS A 46 3.50 19.42 26.10
CA LYS A 46 4.08 18.45 25.14
C LYS A 46 4.05 16.99 25.62
N SER A 47 3.87 16.75 26.92
CA SER A 47 3.88 15.43 27.55
C SER A 47 2.53 15.14 28.19
N VAL A 48 1.82 14.18 27.62
CA VAL A 48 0.60 13.57 28.19
C VAL A 48 0.94 12.10 28.41
N THR A 49 0.73 11.61 29.63
CA THR A 49 1.00 10.21 30.00
C THR A 49 -0.31 9.52 30.36
N THR A 50 -0.28 8.19 30.46
CA THR A 50 -1.44 7.39 30.89
C THR A 50 -2.01 7.84 32.23
N SER A 51 -1.15 8.24 33.16
CA SER A 51 -1.55 8.77 34.48
C SER A 51 -2.37 10.06 34.43
N SER A 52 -2.32 10.80 33.31
CA SER A 52 -3.07 12.05 33.12
C SER A 52 -4.50 11.82 32.63
N ILE A 53 -4.85 10.58 32.29
CA ILE A 53 -6.13 10.23 31.70
C ILE A 53 -6.73 9.09 32.52
N ASP A 54 -7.76 9.40 33.29
CA ASP A 54 -8.51 8.38 34.03
C ASP A 54 -9.38 7.59 33.05
N ASN A 55 -8.92 6.40 32.66
CA ASN A 55 -9.67 5.46 31.85
C ASN A 55 -9.32 4.01 32.19
N ALA A 56 -10.22 3.10 31.81
CA ALA A 56 -10.05 1.66 32.07
C ALA A 56 -9.24 0.93 30.98
N LEU A 57 -8.59 1.64 30.05
CA LEU A 57 -7.79 0.96 29.03
C LEU A 57 -6.54 0.38 29.67
N TYR A 58 -6.12 -0.76 29.14
CA TYR A 58 -4.78 -1.25 29.42
C TYR A 58 -3.75 -0.20 29.02
N SER A 59 -2.73 0.01 29.85
CA SER A 59 -1.77 1.10 29.72
C SER A 59 -1.06 1.12 28.35
N ALA A 60 -0.78 -0.05 27.77
CA ALA A 60 -0.19 -0.15 26.44
C ALA A 60 -1.11 0.38 25.32
N ILE A 61 -2.42 0.11 25.43
CA ILE A 61 -3.44 0.59 24.49
C ILE A 61 -3.63 2.10 24.65
N GLN A 62 -3.71 2.58 25.89
CA GLN A 62 -3.85 4.01 26.19
C GLN A 62 -2.63 4.81 25.70
N ASN A 63 -1.42 4.29 25.92
CA ASN A 63 -0.19 4.88 25.38
C ASN A 63 -0.21 4.95 23.85
N GLN A 64 -0.69 3.89 23.20
CA GLN A 64 -0.82 3.87 21.74
C GLN A 64 -1.83 4.93 21.25
N ALA A 65 -2.96 5.10 21.94
CA ALA A 65 -3.93 6.16 21.65
C ALA A 65 -3.29 7.56 21.74
N ILE A 66 -2.56 7.84 22.82
CA ILE A 66 -1.89 9.14 23.04
C ILE A 66 -0.88 9.42 21.93
N ARG A 67 -0.07 8.43 21.55
CA ARG A 67 0.92 8.56 20.45
C ARG A 67 0.26 8.91 19.12
N GLU A 68 -0.82 8.21 18.79
CA GLU A 68 -1.55 8.47 17.55
C GLU A 68 -2.22 9.84 17.57
N ALA A 69 -2.86 10.23 18.68
CA ALA A 69 -3.46 11.55 18.81
C ALA A 69 -2.42 12.67 18.65
N LYS A 70 -1.21 12.48 19.20
CA LYS A 70 -0.11 13.43 19.02
C LYS A 70 0.34 13.53 17.56
N SER A 71 0.43 12.40 16.85
CA SER A 71 0.73 12.37 15.42
C SER A 71 -0.37 13.06 14.60
N ASP A 72 -1.63 12.80 14.91
CA ASP A 72 -2.77 13.42 14.23
C ASP A 72 -2.81 14.94 14.45
N HIS A 73 -2.60 15.40 15.69
CA HIS A 73 -2.54 16.83 16.03
C HIS A 73 -1.38 17.57 15.32
N SER A 74 -0.28 16.88 15.04
CA SER A 74 0.86 17.48 14.32
C SER A 74 0.57 17.75 12.84
N LYS A 75 -0.50 17.15 12.28
CA LYS A 75 -0.93 17.37 10.90
C LYS A 75 -1.86 18.58 10.86
N ASN A 76 -1.65 19.48 9.90
CA ASN A 76 -2.54 20.63 9.72
C ASN A 76 -3.96 20.18 9.33
N GLY A 77 -4.95 20.44 10.20
CA GLY A 77 -6.36 20.16 9.93
C GLY A 77 -7.19 19.91 11.20
N GLU A 78 -8.51 19.92 11.07
CA GLU A 78 -9.41 19.48 12.13
C GLU A 78 -9.35 17.95 12.26
N VAL A 79 -9.18 17.46 13.50
CA VAL A 79 -9.06 16.02 13.78
C VAL A 79 -10.33 15.53 14.46
N GLU A 80 -11.10 14.72 13.74
CA GLU A 80 -12.30 14.06 14.27
C GLU A 80 -12.18 12.53 14.17
N TYR A 81 -12.51 11.85 15.28
CA TYR A 81 -12.43 10.40 15.36
C TYR A 81 -13.78 9.71 15.19
N ARG A 82 -13.81 8.67 14.35
CA ARG A 82 -15.02 7.87 14.09
C ARG A 82 -15.24 6.81 15.16
N GLU A 83 -16.50 6.45 15.39
CA GLU A 83 -16.88 5.37 16.32
C GLU A 83 -16.35 4.00 15.92
N SER A 84 -16.22 3.75 14.62
CA SER A 84 -15.78 2.48 14.05
C SER A 84 -14.27 2.38 13.85
N GLN A 85 -13.48 3.35 14.36
CA GLN A 85 -12.03 3.27 14.22
C GLN A 85 -11.46 2.04 14.95
N PRO A 86 -10.40 1.42 14.43
CA PRO A 86 -9.69 0.39 15.17
C PRO A 86 -9.09 0.95 16.46
N PHE A 87 -9.07 0.16 17.54
CA PHE A 87 -8.06 0.38 18.57
C PHE A 87 -6.78 -0.35 18.19
N ALA A 88 -5.65 0.12 18.70
CA ALA A 88 -4.35 -0.43 18.37
C ALA A 88 -3.54 -0.80 19.61
N VAL A 89 -2.73 -1.85 19.45
CA VAL A 89 -1.76 -2.33 20.43
C VAL A 89 -0.39 -2.28 19.78
N ASN A 90 0.60 -1.68 20.45
CA ASN A 90 1.96 -1.61 19.91
C ASN A 90 2.58 -3.02 19.74
N ASN A 91 3.60 -3.14 18.90
CA ASN A 91 4.22 -4.42 18.54
C ASN A 91 4.77 -5.23 19.72
N GLN A 92 5.11 -4.60 20.85
CA GLN A 92 5.63 -5.28 22.03
C GLN A 92 4.54 -5.84 22.96
N ASN A 93 3.27 -5.48 22.76
CA ASN A 93 2.18 -5.80 23.68
C ASN A 93 1.10 -6.68 23.05
N TRP A 94 1.43 -7.45 22.03
CA TRP A 94 0.59 -8.52 21.50
C TRP A 94 1.46 -9.68 21.06
N GLU A 95 0.90 -10.87 20.93
CA GLU A 95 1.60 -12.10 20.62
C GLU A 95 0.80 -12.91 19.59
N ILE A 96 1.49 -13.74 18.82
CA ILE A 96 0.91 -14.74 17.95
C ILE A 96 1.47 -16.09 18.37
N ASP A 97 0.60 -17.07 18.51
CA ASP A 97 0.98 -18.40 19.01
C ASP A 97 0.08 -19.47 18.40
N THR A 98 0.44 -20.73 18.58
CA THR A 98 -0.33 -21.90 18.15
C THR A 98 -0.74 -22.72 19.37
N THR A 99 -2.03 -23.02 19.49
CA THR A 99 -2.52 -23.93 20.54
C THR A 99 -2.11 -25.38 20.24
N ASP A 100 -2.17 -26.27 21.24
CA ASP A 100 -1.79 -27.69 21.11
C ASP A 100 -2.47 -28.44 19.94
N ASN A 101 -3.66 -27.98 19.52
CA ASN A 101 -4.41 -28.54 18.41
C ASN A 101 -4.13 -27.86 17.05
N GLY A 102 -3.10 -27.02 16.95
CA GLY A 102 -2.68 -26.34 15.72
C GLY A 102 -3.47 -25.07 15.38
N THR A 103 -4.32 -24.55 16.28
CA THR A 103 -5.08 -23.32 16.00
C THR A 103 -4.22 -22.09 16.30
N VAL A 104 -4.05 -21.22 15.31
CA VAL A 104 -3.32 -19.96 15.50
C VAL A 104 -4.19 -18.96 16.26
N VAL A 105 -3.61 -18.36 17.30
CA VAL A 105 -4.25 -17.39 18.19
C VAL A 105 -3.47 -16.08 18.22
N ILE A 106 -4.19 -14.97 18.35
CA ILE A 106 -3.60 -13.66 18.64
C ILE A 106 -3.90 -13.30 20.09
N GLY A 107 -2.85 -13.09 20.87
CA GLY A 107 -2.86 -12.66 22.26
C GLY A 107 -2.69 -11.15 22.39
N PHE A 108 -3.57 -10.45 23.11
CA PHE A 108 -3.39 -9.02 23.39
C PHE A 108 -4.15 -8.58 24.65
N PRO A 109 -3.71 -7.49 25.32
CA PRO A 109 -4.40 -6.95 26.49
C PRO A 109 -5.73 -6.33 26.10
N CYS A 110 -6.73 -6.47 26.96
CA CYS A 110 -8.00 -5.76 26.89
C CYS A 110 -8.25 -5.02 28.21
N VAL A 111 -9.43 -4.45 28.37
CA VAL A 111 -9.83 -3.64 29.54
C VAL A 111 -9.70 -4.43 30.85
N SER A 112 -10.06 -5.71 30.84
CA SER A 112 -10.11 -6.56 32.04
C SER A 112 -8.94 -7.54 32.14
N GLN A 113 -8.49 -8.10 31.02
CA GLN A 113 -7.46 -9.14 30.97
C GLN A 113 -6.85 -9.28 29.58
N TRP A 114 -5.84 -10.14 29.45
CA TRP A 114 -5.36 -10.60 28.16
C TRP A 114 -6.32 -11.63 27.55
N TRP A 115 -6.52 -11.54 26.24
CA TRP A 115 -7.27 -12.53 25.48
C TRP A 115 -6.40 -13.12 24.39
N TYR A 116 -6.37 -14.46 24.33
CA TYR A 116 -5.88 -15.23 23.21
C TYR A 116 -7.09 -15.68 22.38
N THR A 117 -7.20 -15.15 21.17
CA THR A 117 -8.36 -15.41 20.31
C THR A 117 -7.93 -16.06 19.00
N PRO A 118 -8.50 -17.22 18.66
CA PRO A 118 -8.28 -17.86 17.37
C PRO A 118 -8.57 -16.94 16.19
N ILE A 119 -7.75 -17.04 15.16
CA ILE A 119 -7.95 -16.38 13.87
C ILE A 119 -8.23 -17.41 12.77
N GLU A 120 -9.00 -17.01 11.77
CA GLU A 120 -9.16 -17.77 10.54
C GLU A 120 -7.92 -17.56 9.67
N LEU A 121 -7.26 -18.68 9.32
CA LEU A 121 -6.14 -18.69 8.40
C LEU A 121 -6.62 -19.08 7.01
N TYR A 122 -6.21 -18.26 6.04
CA TYR A 122 -6.43 -18.46 4.63
C TYR A 122 -5.07 -18.51 3.94
N ASP A 123 -5.01 -19.15 2.76
CA ASP A 123 -3.75 -19.39 2.03
C ASP A 123 -2.98 -18.08 1.75
N ASP A 124 -3.69 -16.96 1.55
CA ASP A 124 -3.08 -15.65 1.26
C ASP A 124 -2.33 -15.02 2.44
N ILE A 125 -2.50 -15.52 3.66
CA ILE A 125 -1.83 -15.03 4.86
C ILE A 125 -1.04 -16.11 5.62
N ALA A 126 -1.17 -17.38 5.22
CA ALA A 126 -0.63 -18.52 5.95
C ALA A 126 0.90 -18.44 6.10
N ASP A 127 1.61 -18.14 5.02
CA ASP A 127 3.08 -18.07 5.03
C ASP A 127 3.58 -16.95 5.94
N SER A 128 3.04 -15.74 5.83
CA SER A 128 3.41 -14.60 6.67
C SER A 128 3.13 -14.85 8.16
N VAL A 129 2.04 -15.56 8.46
CA VAL A 129 1.73 -15.98 9.83
C VAL A 129 2.74 -17.04 10.31
N ASN A 130 3.10 -18.00 9.47
CA ASN A 130 4.09 -19.03 9.82
C ASN A 130 5.47 -18.42 10.10
N GLN A 131 5.91 -17.44 9.29
CA GLN A 131 7.17 -16.72 9.52
C GLN A 131 7.20 -16.04 10.89
N LEU A 132 6.07 -15.45 11.31
CA LEU A 132 5.94 -14.87 12.66
C LEU A 132 5.97 -15.92 13.76
N LEU A 133 5.35 -17.09 13.55
CA LEU A 133 5.28 -18.17 14.53
C LEU A 133 6.66 -18.82 14.77
N VAL A 134 7.49 -18.94 13.73
CA VAL A 134 8.85 -19.49 13.86
C VAL A 134 9.87 -18.46 14.33
N GLY A 135 9.51 -17.18 14.37
CA GLY A 135 10.37 -16.09 14.83
C GLY A 135 11.28 -15.48 13.76
N ASP A 136 11.02 -15.78 12.49
CA ASP A 136 11.78 -15.29 11.33
C ASP A 136 11.18 -14.01 10.71
N ALA A 137 10.13 -13.45 11.34
CA ALA A 137 9.51 -12.19 10.96
C ALA A 137 9.36 -11.22 12.13
N ASP A 138 9.57 -9.94 11.84
CA ASP A 138 9.17 -8.83 12.67
C ASP A 138 7.69 -8.51 12.49
N LYS A 139 7.08 -7.92 13.52
CA LYS A 139 5.67 -7.56 13.52
C LYS A 139 5.42 -6.11 13.89
N SER A 140 4.46 -5.50 13.21
CA SER A 140 4.04 -4.13 13.50
C SER A 140 2.97 -4.06 14.60
N ARG A 141 2.35 -2.90 14.78
CA ARG A 141 1.23 -2.74 15.72
C ARG A 141 0.02 -3.58 15.26
N LEU A 142 -0.69 -4.16 16.22
CA LEU A 142 -1.95 -4.84 15.98
C LEU A 142 -3.09 -3.84 15.98
N GLN A 143 -3.93 -3.85 14.95
CA GLN A 143 -5.20 -3.14 14.91
C GLN A 143 -6.35 -4.12 15.05
N VAL A 144 -7.33 -3.82 15.92
CA VAL A 144 -8.52 -4.64 16.11
C VAL A 144 -9.76 -3.81 15.81
N TYR A 145 -10.64 -4.32 14.94
CA TYR A 145 -11.83 -3.60 14.50
C TYR A 145 -13.00 -4.53 14.17
N ARG A 146 -14.17 -3.93 14.10
CA ARG A 146 -15.42 -4.60 13.74
C ARG A 146 -15.85 -4.21 12.33
N ARG A 147 -16.28 -5.18 11.53
CA ARG A 147 -16.91 -4.96 10.23
C ARG A 147 -18.17 -5.83 10.14
N GLY A 148 -19.34 -5.20 10.13
CA GLY A 148 -20.61 -5.92 10.27
C GLY A 148 -20.68 -6.58 11.65
N ASP A 149 -20.95 -7.87 11.70
CA ASP A 149 -20.98 -8.65 12.95
C ASP A 149 -19.66 -9.36 13.27
N ASP A 150 -18.71 -9.29 12.35
CA ASP A 150 -17.41 -9.93 12.44
C ASP A 150 -16.35 -8.97 13.00
N TRP A 151 -15.35 -9.58 13.63
CA TRP A 151 -14.18 -8.90 14.18
C TRP A 151 -12.93 -9.34 13.45
N TYR A 152 -12.03 -8.40 13.24
CA TYR A 152 -10.80 -8.58 12.49
C TYR A 152 -9.62 -8.02 13.25
N CYS A 153 -8.45 -8.58 12.94
CA CYS A 153 -7.18 -7.95 13.24
C CYS A 153 -6.37 -7.68 11.97
N THR A 154 -5.59 -6.61 11.98
CA THR A 154 -4.62 -6.29 10.93
C THR A 154 -3.28 -5.92 11.54
N PHE A 155 -2.20 -6.43 10.96
CA PHE A 155 -0.81 -6.12 11.30
C PHE A 155 0.08 -6.35 10.07
N ASN A 156 1.33 -5.87 10.10
CA ASN A 156 2.32 -6.22 9.09
C ASN A 156 3.27 -7.28 9.66
N ALA A 157 3.61 -8.26 8.81
CA ALA A 157 4.72 -9.17 9.00
C ALA A 157 5.87 -8.72 8.08
N GLU A 158 7.07 -8.57 8.62
CA GLU A 158 8.26 -8.10 7.92
C GLU A 158 9.34 -9.16 8.04
N TYR A 159 9.77 -9.76 6.94
CA TYR A 159 10.77 -10.82 6.94
C TYR A 159 11.68 -10.73 5.72
N ASP A 160 12.88 -11.26 5.85
CA ASP A 160 13.77 -11.40 4.70
C ASP A 160 13.40 -12.63 3.91
N THR A 161 13.19 -12.44 2.61
CA THR A 161 13.10 -13.53 1.65
C THR A 161 14.44 -13.67 0.95
N ASP A 162 14.84 -14.91 0.67
CA ASP A 162 16.07 -15.19 -0.05
C ASP A 162 16.09 -14.38 -1.35
N THR A 163 17.16 -13.61 -1.54
CA THR A 163 17.37 -12.79 -2.75
C THR A 163 18.05 -13.58 -3.85
N SER A 164 18.60 -14.75 -3.52
CA SER A 164 19.18 -15.63 -4.52
C SER A 164 18.06 -16.33 -5.31
N ASN A 165 18.11 -16.21 -6.64
CA ASN A 165 17.22 -16.87 -7.60
C ASN A 165 15.76 -16.36 -7.71
N GLY A 166 15.47 -15.10 -7.35
CA GLY A 166 14.14 -14.51 -7.62
C GLY A 166 13.98 -13.93 -9.02
N THR A 167 12.83 -14.13 -9.67
CA THR A 167 12.54 -13.55 -10.98
C THR A 167 12.33 -12.03 -10.86
N SER A 168 13.24 -11.25 -11.45
CA SER A 168 13.12 -9.78 -11.48
C SER A 168 12.12 -9.33 -12.54
N ILE A 169 11.09 -8.61 -12.13
CA ILE A 169 10.04 -8.08 -13.01
C ILE A 169 10.15 -6.56 -13.05
N GLY A 170 10.74 -6.03 -14.12
CA GLY A 170 10.84 -4.59 -14.31
C GLY A 170 9.54 -4.02 -14.88
N VAL A 171 9.09 -2.89 -14.34
CA VAL A 171 7.80 -2.27 -14.70
C VAL A 171 8.00 -0.81 -15.09
N ASP A 172 7.76 -0.51 -16.37
CA ASP A 172 7.71 0.84 -16.93
C ASP A 172 6.26 1.36 -16.98
N ILE A 173 6.06 2.63 -16.60
CA ILE A 173 4.74 3.28 -16.55
C ILE A 173 4.78 4.54 -17.42
N GLY A 174 4.05 4.51 -18.53
CA GLY A 174 4.04 5.59 -19.52
C GLY A 174 2.66 6.13 -19.88
N GLU A 175 2.62 7.10 -20.79
CA GLU A 175 1.36 7.64 -21.32
C GLU A 175 0.84 6.86 -22.52
N ARG A 176 1.72 6.42 -23.44
CA ARG A 176 1.33 5.63 -24.61
C ARG A 176 0.90 4.22 -24.18
N HIS A 177 1.78 3.52 -23.48
CA HIS A 177 1.47 2.31 -22.76
C HIS A 177 1.46 2.64 -21.27
N ILE A 178 0.31 2.41 -20.62
CA ILE A 178 0.15 2.73 -19.20
C ILE A 178 0.96 1.81 -18.30
N LEU A 179 1.30 0.62 -18.81
CA LEU A 179 2.15 -0.34 -18.12
C LEU A 179 2.84 -1.23 -19.15
N ALA A 180 4.15 -1.36 -19.04
CA ALA A 180 4.96 -2.37 -19.68
C ALA A 180 5.74 -3.12 -18.59
N ALA A 181 5.64 -4.45 -18.57
CA ALA A 181 6.36 -5.28 -17.61
C ALA A 181 7.09 -6.41 -18.34
N THR A 182 8.32 -6.73 -17.91
CA THR A 182 9.09 -7.86 -18.42
C THR A 182 9.65 -8.65 -17.25
N ALA A 183 9.42 -9.96 -17.24
CA ALA A 183 10.08 -10.90 -16.34
C ALA A 183 11.45 -11.23 -16.95
N TYR A 184 12.52 -10.81 -16.27
CA TYR A 184 13.89 -11.01 -16.75
C TYR A 184 14.24 -12.51 -16.75
N ASP A 185 14.92 -12.97 -17.79
CA ASP A 185 15.27 -14.37 -18.08
C ASP A 185 14.11 -15.36 -18.31
N GLU A 186 12.85 -14.93 -18.24
CA GLU A 186 11.66 -15.80 -18.42
C GLU A 186 10.97 -15.63 -19.80
N ASP A 187 11.50 -14.78 -20.68
CA ASP A 187 10.93 -14.44 -22.00
C ASP A 187 9.45 -13.98 -22.00
N GLU A 188 8.90 -13.64 -20.83
CA GLU A 188 7.52 -13.20 -20.67
C GLU A 188 7.41 -11.68 -20.46
N SER A 189 6.43 -11.07 -21.12
CA SER A 189 6.15 -9.64 -20.98
C SER A 189 4.67 -9.30 -21.08
N MET A 190 4.30 -8.20 -20.43
CA MET A 190 2.95 -7.66 -20.42
C MET A 190 2.99 -6.20 -20.88
N LEU A 191 2.25 -5.89 -21.94
CA LEU A 191 2.08 -4.53 -22.45
C LEU A 191 0.61 -4.12 -22.40
N VAL A 192 0.33 -2.93 -21.85
CA VAL A 192 -1.03 -2.41 -21.70
C VAL A 192 -1.12 -1.02 -22.34
N SER A 193 -2.00 -0.87 -23.32
CA SER A 193 -2.29 0.42 -23.95
C SER A 193 -2.87 1.43 -22.94
N GLY A 194 -2.43 2.69 -23.06
CA GLY A 194 -2.98 3.83 -22.33
C GLY A 194 -4.25 4.44 -22.96
N ASP A 195 -4.78 3.87 -24.04
CA ASP A 195 -5.89 4.47 -24.81
C ASP A 195 -7.18 4.62 -24.02
N GLU A 196 -7.50 3.67 -23.14
CA GLU A 196 -8.68 3.78 -22.28
C GLU A 196 -8.53 4.97 -21.32
N ALA A 197 -7.36 5.12 -20.69
CA ALA A 197 -7.08 6.26 -19.82
C ALA A 197 -7.12 7.58 -20.61
N LYS A 198 -6.52 7.64 -21.80
CA LYS A 198 -6.58 8.80 -22.70
C LYS A 198 -8.02 9.14 -23.08
N TYR A 199 -8.83 8.14 -23.43
CA TYR A 199 -10.25 8.32 -23.78
C TYR A 199 -11.04 8.90 -22.61
N VAL A 200 -10.91 8.31 -21.41
CA VAL A 200 -11.59 8.80 -20.20
C VAL A 200 -11.26 10.28 -19.98
N ARG A 201 -9.98 10.65 -20.06
CA ARG A 201 -9.55 12.03 -19.81
C ARG A 201 -10.03 13.00 -20.88
N ARG A 202 -9.93 12.64 -22.17
CA ARG A 202 -10.46 13.44 -23.27
C ARG A 202 -11.97 13.67 -23.13
N LYS A 203 -12.72 12.61 -22.79
CA LYS A 203 -14.18 12.67 -22.59
C LYS A 203 -14.56 13.65 -21.48
N TYR A 204 -13.94 13.54 -20.31
CA TYR A 204 -14.28 14.41 -19.17
C TYR A 204 -13.78 15.84 -19.33
N ARG A 205 -12.64 16.04 -20.02
CA ARG A 205 -12.18 17.38 -20.43
C ARG A 205 -13.19 18.06 -21.35
N SER A 206 -13.53 17.41 -22.48
CA SER A 206 -14.50 17.93 -23.45
C SER A 206 -15.87 18.21 -22.81
N LEU A 207 -16.32 17.33 -21.90
CA LEU A 207 -17.57 17.56 -21.15
C LEU A 207 -17.49 18.81 -20.28
N ARG A 208 -16.40 19.03 -19.55
CA ARG A 208 -16.24 20.24 -18.71
C ARG A 208 -16.19 21.50 -19.56
N ASP A 209 -15.46 21.47 -20.67
CA ASP A 209 -15.32 22.62 -21.57
C ASP A 209 -16.66 23.00 -22.19
N SER A 210 -17.43 22.02 -22.67
CA SER A 210 -18.78 22.22 -23.20
C SER A 210 -19.73 22.81 -22.15
N LEU A 211 -19.71 22.28 -20.92
CA LEU A 211 -20.55 22.80 -19.84
C LEU A 211 -20.14 24.21 -19.38
N GLN A 212 -18.85 24.53 -19.46
CA GLN A 212 -18.34 25.86 -19.17
C GLN A 212 -18.79 26.87 -20.23
N GLN A 213 -18.67 26.51 -21.52
CA GLN A 213 -19.13 27.35 -22.63
C GLN A 213 -20.64 27.60 -22.57
N ALA A 214 -21.42 26.60 -22.17
CA ALA A 214 -22.88 26.74 -21.99
C ALA A 214 -23.29 27.49 -20.71
N GLY A 215 -22.36 27.96 -19.87
CA GLY A 215 -22.66 28.59 -18.59
C GLY A 215 -23.34 27.64 -17.56
N ALA A 216 -23.32 26.33 -17.81
CA ALA A 216 -24.06 25.32 -17.06
C ALA A 216 -23.34 24.90 -15.78
N LEU A 217 -23.02 25.85 -14.90
CA LEU A 217 -22.21 25.65 -13.69
C LEU A 217 -22.71 24.52 -12.78
N ARG A 218 -24.04 24.38 -12.60
CA ARG A 218 -24.63 23.29 -11.80
C ARG A 218 -24.40 21.91 -12.40
N ALA A 219 -24.42 21.80 -13.73
CA ALA A 219 -24.15 20.54 -14.41
C ALA A 219 -22.64 20.22 -14.38
N ARG A 220 -21.79 21.24 -14.55
CA ARG A 220 -20.33 21.13 -14.40
C ARG A 220 -19.96 20.61 -13.00
N ASN A 221 -20.53 21.19 -11.95
CA ASN A 221 -20.25 20.76 -10.57
C ASN A 221 -20.75 19.32 -10.31
N ARG A 222 -21.83 18.87 -10.98
CA ARG A 222 -22.30 17.47 -10.93
C ARG A 222 -21.37 16.48 -11.65
N VAL A 223 -20.44 16.94 -12.49
CA VAL A 223 -19.39 16.07 -13.04
C VAL A 223 -18.46 15.63 -11.90
N GLY A 224 -18.08 16.56 -11.02
CA GLY A 224 -17.24 16.30 -9.85
C GLY A 224 -16.04 15.41 -10.18
N ASP A 225 -15.83 14.39 -9.33
CA ASP A 225 -14.65 13.51 -9.40
C ASP A 225 -14.89 12.25 -10.25
N LYS A 226 -15.83 12.29 -11.20
CA LYS A 226 -16.14 11.12 -12.06
C LYS A 226 -14.92 10.64 -12.86
N GLU A 227 -14.13 11.56 -13.38
CA GLU A 227 -12.87 11.24 -14.10
C GLU A 227 -11.90 10.51 -13.17
N GLN A 228 -11.63 11.08 -11.98
CA GLN A 228 -10.72 10.50 -11.00
C GLN A 228 -11.17 9.10 -10.57
N ARG A 229 -12.47 8.90 -10.32
CA ARG A 229 -13.03 7.59 -9.99
C ARG A 229 -12.85 6.56 -11.10
N ARG A 230 -13.00 6.97 -12.36
CA ARG A 230 -12.75 6.09 -13.52
C ARG A 230 -11.28 5.71 -13.64
N ILE A 231 -10.35 6.68 -13.56
CA ILE A 231 -8.93 6.37 -13.61
C ILE A 231 -8.48 5.52 -12.41
N LYS A 232 -9.02 5.78 -11.22
CA LYS A 232 -8.76 4.96 -10.04
C LYS A 232 -9.18 3.49 -10.24
N ASP A 233 -10.34 3.25 -10.84
CA ASP A 233 -10.79 1.89 -11.19
C ASP A 233 -9.85 1.21 -12.19
N LEU A 234 -9.40 1.92 -13.23
CA LEU A 234 -8.40 1.41 -14.17
C LEU A 234 -7.10 1.03 -13.46
N ASN A 235 -6.56 1.94 -12.64
CA ASN A 235 -5.34 1.69 -11.90
C ASN A 235 -5.48 0.48 -10.96
N HIS A 236 -6.63 0.29 -10.30
CA HIS A 236 -6.87 -0.89 -9.47
C HIS A 236 -6.94 -2.19 -10.29
N LYS A 237 -7.53 -2.17 -11.49
CA LYS A 237 -7.58 -3.36 -12.36
C LYS A 237 -6.19 -3.71 -12.89
N LEU A 238 -5.44 -2.71 -13.36
CA LEU A 238 -4.10 -2.90 -13.92
C LEU A 238 -3.11 -3.41 -12.88
N SER A 239 -3.06 -2.80 -11.70
CA SER A 239 -2.20 -3.29 -10.62
C SER A 239 -2.54 -4.72 -10.19
N ARG A 240 -3.83 -5.13 -10.14
CA ARG A 240 -4.16 -6.55 -9.88
C ARG A 240 -3.63 -7.46 -10.99
N ARG A 241 -3.82 -7.06 -12.24
CA ARG A 241 -3.36 -7.84 -13.39
C ARG A 241 -1.83 -7.99 -13.39
N LEU A 242 -1.09 -6.96 -12.97
CA LEU A 242 0.37 -7.06 -12.79
C LEU A 242 0.74 -8.05 -11.68
N ILE A 243 0.05 -8.01 -10.53
CA ILE A 243 0.32 -8.97 -9.45
C ILE A 243 0.06 -10.41 -9.93
N THR A 244 -1.07 -10.66 -10.61
CA THR A 244 -1.36 -11.98 -11.20
C THR A 244 -0.37 -12.42 -12.28
N PHE A 245 0.24 -11.48 -13.00
CA PHE A 245 1.35 -11.79 -13.90
C PHE A 245 2.59 -12.20 -13.10
N ALA A 246 2.93 -11.45 -12.05
CA ALA A 246 4.09 -11.73 -11.19
C ALA A 246 3.99 -13.06 -10.43
N GLU A 247 2.80 -13.44 -9.96
CA GLU A 247 2.54 -14.70 -9.25
C GLU A 247 2.80 -15.97 -10.07
N GLN A 248 3.06 -15.85 -11.39
CA GLN A 248 3.40 -16.99 -12.26
C GLN A 248 4.86 -17.43 -12.14
N PHE A 249 5.72 -16.56 -11.59
CA PHE A 249 7.15 -16.78 -11.52
C PHE A 249 7.59 -17.16 -10.09
N GLU A 250 8.75 -17.79 -9.98
CA GLU A 250 9.31 -18.18 -8.70
C GLU A 250 9.95 -16.98 -7.99
N ASN A 251 9.57 -16.75 -6.73
CA ASN A 251 10.08 -15.67 -5.86
C ASN A 251 10.17 -14.30 -6.59
N PRO A 252 9.04 -13.77 -7.10
CA PRO A 252 9.06 -12.60 -7.96
C PRO A 252 9.44 -11.34 -7.19
N VAL A 253 10.20 -10.46 -7.85
CA VAL A 253 10.59 -9.14 -7.35
C VAL A 253 10.15 -8.08 -8.34
N ILE A 254 9.20 -7.22 -7.96
CA ILE A 254 8.72 -6.13 -8.81
C ILE A 254 9.66 -4.92 -8.66
N LYS A 255 10.30 -4.51 -9.75
CA LYS A 255 11.15 -3.33 -9.80
C LYS A 255 10.41 -2.17 -10.46
N LEU A 256 10.34 -1.05 -9.75
CA LEU A 256 9.71 0.19 -10.20
C LEU A 256 10.73 1.32 -10.17
N GLU A 257 10.64 2.24 -11.12
CA GLU A 257 11.39 3.49 -11.03
C GLU A 257 11.01 4.28 -9.77
N ASP A 258 12.01 4.91 -9.15
CA ASP A 258 11.80 5.95 -8.16
C ASP A 258 11.38 7.25 -8.84
N LEU A 259 10.11 7.62 -8.65
CA LEU A 259 9.52 8.82 -9.22
C LEU A 259 9.36 9.96 -8.19
N GLU A 260 9.91 9.83 -6.98
CA GLU A 260 9.74 10.84 -5.92
C GLU A 260 10.35 12.21 -6.29
N ASP A 261 11.54 12.23 -6.91
CA ASP A 261 12.25 13.47 -7.24
C ASP A 261 11.92 14.05 -8.64
N ILE A 262 11.29 13.27 -9.54
CA ILE A 262 10.87 13.76 -10.86
C ILE A 262 9.77 14.83 -10.76
N ARG A 263 9.09 14.91 -9.60
CA ARG A 263 8.09 15.94 -9.28
C ARG A 263 8.65 17.36 -9.19
N LYS A 264 9.94 17.54 -8.91
CA LYS A 264 10.51 18.88 -8.63
C LYS A 264 10.93 19.65 -9.89
N ASN A 265 11.27 18.99 -10.99
CA ASN A 265 11.99 19.63 -12.11
C ASN A 265 11.54 19.26 -13.53
N SER A 266 10.39 18.60 -13.73
CA SER A 266 9.93 18.22 -15.08
C SER A 266 8.77 19.09 -15.58
N SER A 267 8.74 19.40 -16.88
CA SER A 267 7.61 20.10 -17.54
C SER A 267 6.34 19.22 -17.65
N TRP A 268 6.30 18.11 -16.92
CA TRP A 268 5.16 17.19 -16.80
C TRP A 268 4.10 17.79 -15.88
N SER A 269 3.39 18.79 -16.40
CA SER A 269 2.29 19.48 -15.73
C SER A 269 1.22 18.52 -15.17
N GLY A 270 1.18 18.44 -13.83
CA GLY A 270 -0.01 18.64 -12.99
C GLY A 270 -1.12 17.58 -12.90
N ILE A 271 -1.28 16.63 -13.84
CA ILE A 271 -2.37 15.61 -13.74
C ILE A 271 -1.89 14.19 -14.09
N HIS A 272 -0.97 14.04 -15.05
CA HIS A 272 -0.44 12.72 -15.43
C HIS A 272 0.39 12.08 -14.31
N SER A 273 1.21 12.88 -13.62
CA SER A 273 2.06 12.42 -12.52
C SER A 273 1.27 11.82 -11.36
N TRP A 274 0.08 12.35 -11.04
CA TRP A 274 -0.76 11.80 -9.96
C TRP A 274 -1.32 10.41 -10.30
N HIS A 275 -1.73 10.18 -11.55
CA HIS A 275 -2.29 8.89 -11.95
C HIS A 275 -1.24 7.79 -11.97
N PHE A 276 -0.02 8.10 -12.43
CA PHE A 276 1.10 7.15 -12.42
C PHE A 276 1.57 6.85 -11.01
N TYR A 277 1.68 7.87 -10.16
CA TYR A 277 1.97 7.66 -8.74
C TYR A 277 0.90 6.80 -8.07
N GLN A 278 -0.39 7.07 -8.31
CA GLN A 278 -1.46 6.23 -7.78
C GLN A 278 -1.36 4.77 -8.26
N LEU A 279 -0.98 4.55 -9.52
CA LEU A 279 -0.75 3.19 -10.04
C LEU A 279 0.40 2.52 -9.30
N GLN A 280 1.56 3.19 -9.14
CA GLN A 280 2.67 2.65 -8.36
C GLN A 280 2.25 2.30 -6.92
N GLN A 281 1.54 3.21 -6.23
CA GLN A 281 1.02 2.94 -4.89
C GLN A 281 0.12 1.71 -4.87
N PHE A 282 -0.72 1.53 -5.89
CA PHE A 282 -1.59 0.36 -6.00
C PHE A 282 -0.86 -0.93 -6.36
N ILE A 283 0.28 -0.85 -7.03
CA ILE A 283 1.18 -1.98 -7.26
C ILE A 283 1.83 -2.34 -5.93
N THR A 284 2.48 -1.38 -5.25
CA THR A 284 3.20 -1.59 -3.99
C THR A 284 2.33 -2.28 -2.94
N TYR A 285 1.19 -1.70 -2.55
CA TYR A 285 0.39 -2.30 -1.48
C TYR A 285 -0.19 -3.67 -1.86
N LYS A 286 -0.39 -3.96 -3.15
CA LYS A 286 -0.91 -5.27 -3.58
C LYS A 286 0.16 -6.32 -3.69
N ALA A 287 1.35 -5.93 -4.12
CA ALA A 287 2.53 -6.78 -4.10
C ALA A 287 2.86 -7.18 -2.66
N GLU A 288 2.92 -6.21 -1.75
CA GLU A 288 3.07 -6.44 -0.30
C GLU A 288 2.01 -7.43 0.23
N ARG A 289 0.74 -7.22 -0.11
CA ARG A 289 -0.33 -8.15 0.28
C ARG A 289 -0.21 -9.55 -0.33
N ALA A 290 0.51 -9.72 -1.43
CA ALA A 290 0.77 -10.99 -2.08
C ALA A 290 2.13 -11.59 -1.68
N GLY A 291 2.85 -10.98 -0.72
CA GLY A 291 4.20 -11.43 -0.37
C GLY A 291 5.28 -11.14 -1.42
N ILE A 292 4.97 -10.33 -2.43
CA ILE A 292 5.87 -9.98 -3.53
C ILE A 292 6.69 -8.77 -3.13
N ARG A 293 8.02 -8.90 -3.21
CA ARG A 293 8.95 -7.81 -2.90
C ARG A 293 8.82 -6.71 -3.96
N VAL A 294 8.91 -5.46 -3.52
CA VAL A 294 8.99 -4.31 -4.42
C VAL A 294 10.27 -3.55 -4.17
N GLU A 295 11.01 -3.27 -5.23
CA GLU A 295 12.25 -2.49 -5.19
C GLU A 295 12.11 -1.22 -6.03
N LYS A 296 12.67 -0.12 -5.54
CA LYS A 296 12.85 1.13 -6.27
C LYS A 296 14.20 1.15 -6.94
N ILE A 297 14.23 1.50 -8.23
CA ILE A 297 15.47 1.66 -8.99
C ILE A 297 15.65 3.12 -9.43
N ASP A 298 16.91 3.52 -9.64
CA ASP A 298 17.23 4.83 -10.22
C ASP A 298 16.66 4.92 -11.66
N PRO A 299 15.80 5.89 -11.98
CA PRO A 299 15.23 6.08 -13.32
C PRO A 299 16.26 6.53 -14.38
N TYR A 300 17.51 6.85 -14.00
CA TYR A 300 18.46 7.46 -14.92
C TYR A 300 18.73 6.63 -16.18
N ARG A 301 18.28 7.12 -17.35
CA ARG A 301 18.50 6.52 -18.69
C ARG A 301 17.88 5.13 -18.93
N THR A 302 16.99 4.64 -18.08
CA THR A 302 16.24 3.39 -18.29
C THR A 302 15.57 3.29 -19.68
N SER A 303 15.07 4.41 -20.19
CA SER A 303 14.42 4.50 -21.51
C SER A 303 15.35 4.74 -22.70
N LYS A 304 16.68 4.89 -22.46
CA LYS A 304 17.66 5.25 -23.50
C LYS A 304 18.73 4.18 -23.75
N LEU A 305 18.96 3.31 -22.77
CA LEU A 305 19.96 2.24 -22.89
C LEU A 305 19.36 1.02 -23.61
N CYS A 306 20.19 0.28 -24.33
CA CYS A 306 19.84 -1.03 -24.84
C CYS A 306 19.84 -2.05 -23.69
N SER A 307 18.76 -2.80 -23.55
CA SER A 307 18.64 -3.87 -22.55
C SER A 307 19.55 -5.08 -22.79
N GLU A 308 20.22 -5.17 -23.95
CA GLU A 308 21.16 -6.26 -24.24
C GLU A 308 22.61 -5.90 -23.95
N CYS A 309 23.04 -4.72 -24.44
CA CYS A 309 24.46 -4.35 -24.44
C CYS A 309 24.75 -3.07 -23.64
N GLY A 310 23.73 -2.41 -23.09
CA GLY A 310 23.88 -1.20 -22.26
C GLY A 310 24.31 0.06 -23.02
N SER A 311 24.46 0.01 -24.35
CA SER A 311 24.79 1.20 -25.15
C SER A 311 23.59 2.13 -25.32
N ILE A 312 23.82 3.38 -25.72
CA ILE A 312 22.74 4.33 -25.98
C ILE A 312 22.09 3.98 -27.33
N GLY A 313 20.80 3.66 -27.32
CA GLY A 313 20.02 3.44 -28.53
C GLY A 313 19.22 4.66 -28.97
N THR A 314 18.53 4.47 -30.09
CA THR A 314 17.59 5.46 -30.64
C THR A 314 16.16 4.97 -30.40
N ARG A 315 15.29 5.90 -29.98
CA ARG A 315 13.85 5.65 -29.83
C ARG A 315 13.09 6.45 -30.87
N ASP A 316 12.25 5.78 -31.63
CA ASP A 316 11.26 6.36 -32.54
C ASP A 316 9.87 5.86 -32.15
N GLU A 317 9.08 6.74 -31.54
CA GLU A 317 7.79 6.42 -30.91
C GLU A 317 7.84 5.19 -29.97
N ASP A 318 7.31 4.07 -30.47
CA ASP A 318 7.14 2.80 -29.77
C ASP A 318 8.26 1.80 -30.16
N HIS A 319 9.17 2.17 -31.06
CA HIS A 319 10.30 1.35 -31.49
C HIS A 319 11.61 1.84 -30.90
N PHE A 320 12.41 0.91 -30.40
CA PHE A 320 13.78 1.13 -29.94
C PHE A 320 14.74 0.33 -30.82
N SER A 321 15.83 0.98 -31.25
CA SER A 321 16.88 0.39 -32.08
C SER A 321 18.25 0.68 -31.50
N CYS A 322 19.09 -0.34 -31.38
CA CYS A 322 20.47 -0.23 -30.93
C CYS A 322 21.45 -0.42 -32.10
N SER A 323 22.35 0.55 -32.34
CA SER A 323 23.36 0.46 -33.41
C SER A 323 24.55 -0.45 -33.09
N GLU A 324 24.78 -0.76 -31.82
CA GLU A 324 25.95 -1.54 -31.38
C GLU A 324 25.74 -3.06 -31.39
N CYS A 325 24.49 -3.52 -31.26
CA CYS A 325 24.15 -4.95 -31.22
C CYS A 325 22.97 -5.30 -32.13
N ASP A 326 22.51 -4.35 -32.96
CA ASP A 326 21.40 -4.50 -33.91
C ASP A 326 20.04 -4.91 -33.29
N ARG A 327 19.90 -4.85 -31.95
CA ARG A 327 18.63 -5.15 -31.28
C ARG A 327 17.55 -4.13 -31.65
N GLY A 328 16.41 -4.65 -32.10
CA GLY A 328 15.16 -3.91 -32.25
C GLY A 328 14.09 -4.44 -31.28
N ARG A 329 13.45 -3.57 -30.50
CA ARG A 329 12.38 -3.96 -29.57
C ARG A 329 11.35 -2.84 -29.40
N HIS A 330 10.17 -3.17 -28.88
CA HIS A 330 9.24 -2.17 -28.39
C HIS A 330 9.91 -1.31 -27.29
N ALA A 331 9.86 0.01 -27.41
CA ALA A 331 10.62 0.94 -26.57
C ALA A 331 10.28 0.82 -25.08
N ASP A 332 9.00 0.69 -24.74
CA ASP A 332 8.56 0.55 -23.34
C ASP A 332 8.91 -0.86 -22.79
N LEU A 333 9.03 -1.89 -23.65
CA LEU A 333 9.51 -3.20 -23.21
C LEU A 333 11.02 -3.20 -22.97
N ASN A 334 11.80 -2.56 -23.84
CA ASN A 334 13.24 -2.33 -23.62
C ASN A 334 13.49 -1.55 -22.32
N ALA A 335 12.66 -0.54 -22.04
CA ALA A 335 12.71 0.17 -20.76
C ALA A 335 12.41 -0.76 -19.58
N SER A 336 11.33 -1.55 -19.65
CA SER A 336 10.99 -2.51 -18.59
C SER A 336 12.10 -3.56 -18.33
N GLU A 337 12.83 -3.99 -19.36
CA GLU A 337 13.99 -4.87 -19.18
C GLU A 337 15.15 -4.19 -18.49
N ASN A 338 15.48 -2.95 -18.88
CA ASN A 338 16.49 -2.16 -18.20
C ASN A 338 16.15 -1.95 -16.72
N ILE A 339 14.86 -1.76 -16.40
CA ILE A 339 14.37 -1.66 -15.02
C ILE A 339 14.58 -3.00 -14.28
N ALA A 340 14.29 -4.13 -14.92
CA ALA A 340 14.42 -5.46 -14.32
C ALA A 340 15.88 -5.81 -13.97
N GLN A 341 16.82 -5.39 -14.81
CA GLN A 341 18.26 -5.66 -14.66
C GLN A 341 18.96 -4.78 -13.62
N ARG A 342 18.36 -3.66 -13.22
CA ARG A 342 18.99 -2.74 -12.26
C ARG A 342 18.90 -3.26 -10.84
N GLU A 343 19.93 -2.99 -10.06
CA GLU A 343 19.85 -3.12 -8.61
C GLU A 343 18.88 -2.07 -8.07
N GLY A 344 18.02 -2.48 -7.14
CA GLY A 344 17.03 -1.62 -6.51
C GLY A 344 17.12 -1.68 -5.00
N GLU A 345 16.61 -0.64 -4.36
CA GLU A 345 16.45 -0.56 -2.92
C GLU A 345 15.04 -1.05 -2.55
N PRO A 346 14.87 -1.88 -1.50
CA PRO A 346 13.55 -2.30 -1.05
C PRO A 346 12.64 -1.11 -0.75
N CYS A 347 11.38 -1.18 -1.20
CA CYS A 347 10.35 -0.26 -0.72
C CYS A 347 10.07 -0.55 0.76
N THR A 348 10.69 0.20 1.67
CA THR A 348 10.31 0.20 3.09
C THR A 348 9.25 1.28 3.30
N ALA A 349 8.06 0.89 3.77
CA ALA A 349 6.94 1.80 4.05
C ALA A 349 7.21 2.74 5.23
#